data_AF-A0A5C9EHY4-F1
#
_entry.id   AF-A0A5C9EHY4-F1
#
_cell.length_a   1.000
_cell.length_b   1.000
_cell.length_c   1.000
_cell.angle_alpha   90.00
_cell.angle_beta   90.00
_cell.angle_gamma   90.00
#
_symmetry.space_group_name_H-M   'P 1'
#
loop_
_entity.id
_entity.type
_entity.pdbx_description
1 polymer ?
#
loop_
_entity_poly.entity_id
_entity_poly.type
_entity_poly.pdbx_seq_one_letter_code
_entity_poly.pdbx_strand_id
1 'polypeptide(L)'
;MKRSIIFSSILFLFYFFALFNSIFGAFTQGSKATSIVPISNLELQTHLLLFNSILPNILAPLFVIIFPLVFVPLFLYLKDKIWYKYENTYIDIPIDGIDMKKFAKRAVYLFLLTMGLSATILNTNLITAEQFLSLEQENYWVLQQGIEEVLYITDIFYTISNIVFAFALGLLAIGWTLEDCGLMHYYLPEKEEKELYEIEPIYRKYQSIIKGYAGISAIIYYISAIAYYVINRPNDLSNLFGMIGLSIPIVFTMVPSYFLYLKFIQGYFKKRLTKGKEELRIIGEEEIKL
;
A
#
# COMPACT_ATOMS: atom_id res chain seq x y z
N MET A 1 -21.23 -5.08 -16.60
CA MET A 1 -21.86 -5.05 -15.26
C MET A 1 -21.81 -6.40 -14.53
N LYS A 2 -22.42 -7.51 -15.03
CA LYS A 2 -22.45 -8.82 -14.32
C LYS A 2 -21.07 -9.35 -13.88
N ARG A 3 -20.04 -9.26 -14.74
CA ARG A 3 -18.68 -9.71 -14.40
C ARG A 3 -18.07 -8.93 -13.22
N SER A 4 -18.27 -7.62 -13.16
CA SER A 4 -17.74 -6.77 -12.08
C SER A 4 -18.35 -7.12 -10.72
N ILE A 5 -19.66 -7.46 -10.68
CA ILE A 5 -20.33 -7.90 -9.45
C ILE A 5 -19.75 -9.22 -8.94
N ILE A 6 -19.58 -10.22 -9.82
CA ILE A 6 -19.02 -11.52 -9.43
C ILE A 6 -17.61 -11.36 -8.85
N PHE A 7 -16.75 -10.58 -9.51
CA PHE A 7 -15.39 -10.33 -9.01
C PHE A 7 -15.39 -9.58 -7.68
N SER A 8 -16.25 -8.58 -7.54
CA SER A 8 -16.44 -7.85 -6.29
C SER A 8 -16.80 -8.81 -5.15
N SER A 9 -17.77 -9.70 -5.36
CA SER A 9 -18.18 -10.69 -4.36
C SER A 9 -17.06 -11.64 -3.99
N ILE A 10 -16.26 -12.11 -4.96
CA ILE A 10 -15.10 -12.97 -4.71
C ILE A 10 -14.05 -12.24 -3.84
N LEU A 11 -13.74 -10.97 -4.17
CA LEU A 11 -12.81 -10.17 -3.38
C LEU A 11 -13.30 -9.96 -1.94
N PHE A 12 -14.59 -9.69 -1.75
CA PHE A 12 -15.18 -9.58 -0.42
C PHE A 12 -15.16 -10.90 0.34
N LEU A 13 -15.40 -12.05 -0.32
CA LEU A 13 -15.28 -13.36 0.30
C LEU A 13 -13.87 -13.59 0.85
N PHE A 14 -12.83 -13.30 0.04
CA PHE A 14 -11.43 -13.42 0.49
C PHE A 14 -11.10 -12.44 1.62
N TYR A 15 -11.64 -11.21 1.57
CA TYR A 15 -11.51 -10.25 2.65
C TYR A 15 -12.13 -10.75 3.96
N PHE A 16 -13.37 -11.26 3.93
CA PHE A 16 -14.02 -11.80 5.13
C PHE A 16 -13.31 -13.04 5.65
N PHE A 17 -12.79 -13.89 4.76
CA PHE A 17 -11.97 -15.03 5.16
C PHE A 17 -10.66 -14.57 5.84
N ALA A 18 -9.95 -13.59 5.29
CA ALA A 18 -8.75 -13.02 5.90
C ALA A 18 -9.05 -12.39 7.26
N LEU A 19 -10.15 -11.64 7.37
CA LEU A 19 -10.59 -11.03 8.62
C LEU A 19 -10.95 -12.09 9.67
N PHE A 20 -11.69 -13.13 9.28
CA PHE A 20 -12.06 -14.22 10.17
C PHE A 20 -10.81 -14.95 10.69
N ASN A 21 -9.84 -15.25 9.82
CA ASN A 21 -8.59 -15.87 10.24
C ASN A 21 -7.76 -14.98 11.17
N SER A 22 -7.72 -13.67 10.93
CA SER A 22 -7.04 -12.71 11.82
C SER A 22 -7.68 -12.71 13.21
N ILE A 23 -9.01 -12.62 13.29
CA ILE A 23 -9.76 -12.66 14.55
C ILE A 23 -9.53 -14.01 15.24
N PHE A 24 -9.74 -15.12 14.54
CA PHE A 24 -9.56 -16.47 15.10
C PHE A 24 -8.11 -16.72 15.58
N GLY A 25 -7.12 -16.22 14.85
CA GLY A 25 -5.71 -16.23 15.24
C GLY A 25 -5.48 -15.51 16.56
N ALA A 26 -6.04 -14.31 16.73
CA ALA A 26 -5.94 -13.55 17.97
C ALA A 26 -6.56 -14.32 19.16
N PHE A 27 -7.71 -14.98 18.99
CA PHE A 27 -8.35 -15.78 20.04
C PHE A 27 -7.56 -17.06 20.40
N THR A 28 -7.00 -17.74 19.42
CA THR A 28 -6.27 -19.01 19.63
C THR A 28 -4.87 -18.83 20.21
N GLN A 29 -4.20 -17.72 19.89
CA GLN A 29 -2.94 -17.35 20.53
C GLN A 29 -3.18 -16.75 21.93
N GLY A 30 -4.22 -15.92 22.08
CA GLY A 30 -4.56 -15.24 23.33
C GLY A 30 -5.05 -16.17 24.45
N SER A 31 -5.65 -17.31 24.12
CA SER A 31 -6.16 -18.25 25.14
C SER A 31 -5.07 -18.91 25.99
N LYS A 32 -3.78 -18.73 25.64
CA LYS A 32 -2.65 -19.35 26.33
C LYS A 32 -1.86 -18.39 27.22
N ALA A 33 -2.10 -17.08 27.16
CA ALA A 33 -1.30 -16.09 27.89
C ALA A 33 -2.17 -14.91 28.37
N THR A 34 -2.28 -14.72 29.68
CA THR A 34 -2.81 -13.48 30.31
C THR A 34 -1.76 -12.36 30.32
N SER A 35 -0.77 -12.47 29.44
CA SER A 35 0.41 -11.62 29.45
C SER A 35 0.10 -10.24 28.85
N ILE A 36 0.68 -9.21 29.46
CA ILE A 36 0.49 -7.82 29.05
C ILE A 36 1.54 -7.47 28.00
N VAL A 37 1.11 -6.85 26.89
CA VAL A 37 2.01 -6.32 25.87
C VAL A 37 2.41 -4.88 26.24
N PRO A 38 3.71 -4.58 26.43
CA PRO A 38 4.15 -3.31 27.01
C PRO A 38 3.73 -2.06 26.23
N ILE A 39 3.79 -2.05 24.89
CA ILE A 39 3.50 -0.85 24.09
C ILE A 39 2.05 -0.38 24.21
N SER A 40 1.10 -1.31 24.36
CA SER A 40 -0.32 -0.99 24.46
C SER A 40 -0.85 -1.07 25.89
N ASN A 41 -0.12 -1.71 26.80
CA ASN A 41 -0.60 -2.07 28.13
C ASN A 41 -1.95 -2.82 28.09
N LEU A 42 -2.08 -3.73 27.12
CA LEU A 42 -3.28 -4.56 26.91
C LEU A 42 -2.88 -6.01 27.05
N GLU A 43 -3.84 -6.86 27.42
CA GLU A 43 -3.68 -8.31 27.28
C GLU A 43 -3.36 -8.69 25.84
N LEU A 44 -2.48 -9.67 25.65
CA LEU A 44 -2.00 -10.10 24.33
C LEU A 44 -3.14 -10.32 23.32
N GLN A 45 -4.21 -10.98 23.74
CA GLN A 45 -5.39 -11.22 22.90
C GLN A 45 -6.00 -9.91 22.37
N THR A 46 -6.14 -8.92 23.27
CA THR A 46 -6.76 -7.63 22.95
C THR A 46 -5.81 -6.78 22.11
N HIS A 47 -4.51 -6.83 22.38
CA HIS A 47 -3.47 -6.23 21.54
C HIS A 47 -3.55 -6.78 20.10
N LEU A 48 -3.51 -8.10 19.93
CA LEU A 48 -3.57 -8.72 18.61
C LEU A 48 -4.88 -8.40 17.89
N LEU A 49 -6.03 -8.48 18.55
CA LEU A 49 -7.32 -8.12 17.95
C LEU A 49 -7.33 -6.65 17.48
N LEU A 50 -6.83 -5.75 18.32
CA LEU A 50 -6.81 -4.32 18.04
C LEU A 50 -5.93 -4.01 16.82
N PHE A 51 -4.67 -4.47 16.83
CA PHE A 51 -3.70 -4.11 15.81
C PHE A 51 -3.78 -4.95 14.53
N ASN A 52 -4.24 -6.20 14.60
CA ASN A 52 -4.33 -7.09 13.42
C ASN A 52 -5.71 -7.16 12.78
N SER A 53 -6.78 -6.77 13.50
CA SER A 53 -8.14 -6.83 12.97
C SER A 53 -8.83 -5.47 12.98
N ILE A 54 -8.83 -4.73 14.08
CA ILE A 54 -9.67 -3.53 14.19
C ILE A 54 -9.01 -2.33 13.50
N LEU A 55 -7.79 -1.97 13.90
CA LEU A 55 -7.09 -0.77 13.42
C LEU A 55 -6.87 -0.78 11.90
N PRO A 56 -6.39 -1.86 11.26
CA PRO A 56 -6.15 -1.83 9.81
C PRO A 56 -7.44 -1.58 9.02
N ASN A 57 -8.55 -2.15 9.46
CA ASN A 57 -9.85 -2.00 8.80
C ASN A 57 -10.51 -0.63 9.04
N ILE A 58 -10.04 0.14 10.02
CA ILE A 58 -10.47 1.53 10.23
C ILE A 58 -9.51 2.50 9.52
N LEU A 59 -8.20 2.32 9.72
CA LEU A 59 -7.17 3.22 9.21
C LEU A 59 -7.05 3.15 7.69
N ALA A 60 -7.14 1.97 7.07
CA ALA A 60 -7.00 1.84 5.62
C ALA A 60 -8.09 2.63 4.85
N PRO A 61 -9.39 2.51 5.19
CA PRO A 61 -10.44 3.38 4.64
C PRO A 61 -10.24 4.87 4.92
N LEU A 62 -9.79 5.24 6.11
CA LEU A 62 -9.54 6.64 6.44
C LEU A 62 -8.41 7.20 5.58
N PHE A 63 -7.31 6.46 5.44
CA PHE A 63 -6.11 6.96 4.78
C PHE A 63 -6.27 6.99 3.27
N VAL A 64 -6.98 6.03 2.67
CA VAL A 64 -7.30 6.07 1.22
C VAL A 64 -8.14 7.30 0.84
N ILE A 65 -8.83 7.91 1.82
CA ILE A 65 -9.62 9.15 1.65
C ILE A 65 -8.78 10.37 1.98
N ILE A 66 -8.18 10.41 3.18
CA ILE A 66 -7.47 11.59 3.70
C ILE A 66 -6.22 11.89 2.87
N PHE A 67 -5.43 10.87 2.51
CA PHE A 67 -4.14 11.11 1.84
C PHE A 67 -4.32 11.78 0.47
N PRO A 68 -5.19 11.27 -0.43
CA PRO A 68 -5.46 12.00 -1.67
C PRO A 68 -5.95 13.42 -1.43
N LEU A 69 -6.89 13.61 -0.48
CA LEU A 69 -7.46 14.93 -0.16
C LEU A 69 -6.40 15.97 0.25
N VAL A 70 -5.40 15.54 1.01
CA VAL A 70 -4.34 16.42 1.52
C VAL A 70 -3.18 16.53 0.53
N PHE A 71 -2.66 15.41 0.04
CA PHE A 71 -1.39 15.36 -0.67
C PHE A 71 -1.51 15.52 -2.19
N VAL A 72 -2.65 15.24 -2.82
CA VAL A 72 -2.81 15.53 -4.26
C VAL A 72 -2.73 17.04 -4.52
N PRO A 73 -3.47 17.92 -3.80
CA PRO A 73 -3.32 19.36 -3.97
C PRO A 73 -1.90 19.85 -3.68
N LEU A 74 -1.26 19.33 -2.63
CA LEU A 74 0.11 19.69 -2.28
C LEU A 74 1.10 19.27 -3.38
N PHE A 75 0.97 18.06 -3.90
CA PHE A 75 1.81 17.56 -4.98
C PHE A 75 1.65 18.41 -6.24
N LEU A 76 0.42 18.76 -6.63
CA LEU A 76 0.17 19.61 -7.79
C LEU A 76 0.72 21.03 -7.58
N TYR A 77 0.58 21.60 -6.38
CA TYR A 77 1.17 22.89 -6.03
C TYR A 77 2.70 22.87 -6.15
N LEU A 78 3.36 21.83 -5.63
CA LEU A 78 4.81 21.67 -5.76
C LEU A 78 5.21 21.43 -7.22
N LYS A 79 4.42 20.64 -7.96
CA LYS A 79 4.62 20.37 -9.38
C LYS A 79 4.64 21.67 -10.18
N ASP A 80 3.64 22.53 -9.98
CA ASP A 80 3.54 23.80 -10.72
C ASP A 80 4.69 24.76 -10.41
N LYS A 81 5.31 24.67 -9.22
CA LYS A 81 6.52 25.44 -8.90
C LYS A 81 7.78 24.88 -9.55
N ILE A 82 7.97 23.56 -9.51
CA ILE A 82 9.18 22.90 -10.01
C ILE A 82 9.17 22.86 -11.54
N TRP A 83 8.00 22.60 -12.13
CA TRP A 83 7.78 22.42 -13.57
C TRP A 83 6.88 23.53 -14.12
N TYR A 84 7.21 24.78 -13.80
CA TYR A 84 6.42 25.97 -14.18
C TYR A 84 6.26 26.15 -15.69
N LYS A 85 7.14 25.55 -16.50
CA LYS A 85 7.10 25.61 -17.96
C LYS A 85 5.99 24.74 -18.57
N TYR A 86 5.46 23.76 -17.84
CA TYR A 86 4.50 22.81 -18.38
C TYR A 86 3.06 23.27 -18.10
N GLU A 87 2.22 23.20 -19.12
CA GLU A 87 0.78 23.41 -19.01
C GLU A 87 0.06 22.09 -18.68
N ASN A 88 -1.09 22.18 -18.01
CA ASN A 88 -1.83 21.00 -17.54
C ASN A 88 -3.08 20.77 -18.41
N THR A 89 -3.24 19.57 -18.96
CA THR A 89 -4.43 19.09 -19.68
C THR A 89 -4.96 17.80 -19.03
N TYR A 90 -6.03 17.23 -19.57
CA TYR A 90 -6.54 15.93 -19.14
C TYR A 90 -7.02 15.10 -20.33
N ILE A 91 -6.99 13.78 -20.16
CA ILE A 91 -7.66 12.81 -21.03
C ILE A 91 -8.88 12.29 -20.25
N ASP A 92 -10.05 12.26 -20.87
CA ASP A 92 -11.24 11.72 -20.22
C ASP A 92 -11.13 10.20 -20.07
N ILE A 93 -10.76 9.77 -18.85
CA ILE A 93 -10.74 8.34 -18.51
C ILE A 93 -12.12 8.00 -17.93
N PRO A 94 -12.89 7.07 -18.51
CA PRO A 94 -14.19 6.70 -18.00
C PRO A 94 -14.09 6.21 -16.55
N ILE A 95 -15.06 6.61 -15.72
CA ILE A 95 -15.18 6.08 -14.36
C ILE A 95 -15.81 4.70 -14.49
N ASP A 96 -14.96 3.71 -14.75
CA ASP A 96 -15.38 2.32 -14.79
C ASP A 96 -15.40 1.71 -13.39
N GLY A 97 -16.17 0.63 -13.23
CA GLY A 97 -16.13 -0.18 -12.01
C GLY A 97 -14.75 -0.85 -11.81
N ILE A 98 -14.71 -1.92 -11.01
CA ILE A 98 -13.44 -2.60 -10.76
C ILE A 98 -12.88 -3.25 -12.03
N ASP A 99 -11.75 -2.73 -12.49
CA ASP A 99 -10.83 -3.41 -13.39
C ASP A 99 -9.88 -4.31 -12.57
N MET A 100 -10.02 -5.63 -12.77
CA MET A 100 -9.23 -6.64 -12.07
C MET A 100 -7.73 -6.56 -12.38
N LYS A 101 -7.35 -6.21 -13.60
CA LYS A 101 -5.94 -6.06 -13.98
C LYS A 101 -5.31 -4.90 -13.23
N LYS A 102 -6.05 -3.79 -13.14
CA LYS A 102 -5.63 -2.60 -12.39
C LYS A 102 -5.58 -2.86 -10.89
N PHE A 103 -6.60 -3.53 -10.34
CA PHE A 103 -6.63 -3.94 -8.93
C PHE A 103 -5.43 -4.84 -8.58
N ALA A 104 -5.17 -5.89 -9.37
CA ALA A 104 -4.06 -6.80 -9.12
C ALA A 104 -2.69 -6.07 -9.17
N LYS A 105 -2.49 -5.19 -10.14
CA LYS A 105 -1.28 -4.36 -10.22
C LYS A 105 -1.12 -3.47 -8.99
N ARG A 106 -2.19 -2.83 -8.53
CA ARG A 106 -2.20 -1.98 -7.33
C ARG A 106 -1.92 -2.79 -6.06
N ALA A 107 -2.50 -3.97 -5.95
CA ALA A 107 -2.28 -4.92 -4.86
C ALA A 107 -0.81 -5.37 -4.76
N VAL A 108 -0.15 -5.67 -5.88
CA VAL A 108 1.29 -6.02 -5.90
C VAL A 108 2.15 -4.87 -5.39
N TYR A 109 1.93 -3.64 -5.86
CA TYR A 109 2.71 -2.50 -5.36
C TYR A 109 2.43 -2.19 -3.89
N LEU A 110 1.19 -2.36 -3.44
CA LEU A 110 0.81 -2.19 -2.05
C LEU A 110 1.51 -3.20 -1.15
N PHE A 111 1.54 -4.46 -1.58
CA PHE A 111 2.27 -5.52 -0.92
C PHE A 111 3.76 -5.16 -0.78
N LEU A 112 4.43 -4.87 -1.90
CA LEU A 112 5.87 -4.53 -1.90
C LEU A 112 6.17 -3.30 -1.04
N LEU A 113 5.35 -2.26 -1.12
CA LEU A 113 5.53 -1.03 -0.34
C LEU A 113 5.33 -1.29 1.15
N THR A 114 4.33 -2.09 1.53
CA THR A 114 4.08 -2.46 2.93
C THR A 114 5.27 -3.20 3.50
N MET A 115 5.76 -4.24 2.80
CA MET A 115 6.92 -5.02 3.24
C MET A 115 8.17 -4.14 3.40
N GLY A 116 8.43 -3.27 2.42
CA GLY A 116 9.57 -2.36 2.44
C GLY A 116 9.54 -1.33 3.57
N LEU A 117 8.37 -0.72 3.80
CA LEU A 117 8.18 0.24 4.89
C LEU A 117 8.25 -0.45 6.26
N SER A 118 7.64 -1.62 6.43
CA SER A 118 7.73 -2.41 7.66
C SER A 118 9.18 -2.75 7.98
N ALA A 119 9.93 -3.23 6.98
CA ALA A 119 11.35 -3.54 7.13
C ALA A 119 12.17 -2.31 7.51
N THR A 120 11.90 -1.17 6.88
CA THR A 120 12.60 0.09 7.20
C THR A 120 12.33 0.51 8.65
N ILE A 121 11.06 0.50 9.09
CA ILE A 121 10.69 0.86 10.46
C ILE A 121 11.37 -0.06 11.47
N LEU A 122 11.31 -1.37 11.25
CA LEU A 122 11.91 -2.36 12.15
C LEU A 122 13.45 -2.26 12.19
N ASN A 123 14.11 -1.96 11.06
CA ASN A 123 15.56 -1.79 11.01
C ASN A 123 16.06 -0.47 11.60
N THR A 124 15.20 0.54 11.75
CA THR A 124 15.61 1.83 12.35
C THR A 124 15.76 1.79 13.87
N ASN A 125 15.55 0.63 14.51
CA ASN A 125 15.55 0.46 15.98
C ASN A 125 14.60 1.44 16.71
N LEU A 126 13.62 2.00 16.00
CA LEU A 126 12.54 2.80 16.60
C LEU A 126 11.60 1.92 17.44
N ILE A 127 11.61 0.61 17.18
CA ILE A 127 10.78 -0.40 17.81
C ILE A 127 11.68 -1.53 18.29
N THR A 128 11.56 -1.92 19.56
CA THR A 128 12.26 -3.08 20.13
C THR A 128 11.32 -4.26 20.35
N ALA A 129 11.86 -5.48 20.42
CA ALA A 129 11.06 -6.69 20.70
C ALA A 129 10.34 -6.58 22.05
N GLU A 130 11.04 -6.07 23.07
CA GLU A 130 10.53 -5.85 24.43
C GLU A 130 9.27 -4.97 24.47
N GLN A 131 9.10 -4.08 23.49
CA GLN A 131 7.91 -3.22 23.44
C GLN A 131 6.67 -3.97 22.92
N PHE A 132 6.86 -4.94 22.01
CA PHE A 132 5.77 -5.60 21.28
C PHE A 132 5.51 -7.04 21.74
N LEU A 133 6.44 -7.64 22.46
CA LEU A 133 6.28 -8.97 23.02
C LEU A 133 5.95 -8.87 24.50
N SER A 134 5.07 -9.76 24.94
CA SER A 134 4.99 -10.06 26.36
C SER A 134 6.22 -10.84 26.83
N LEU A 135 6.51 -10.82 28.14
CA LEU A 135 7.66 -11.53 28.73
C LEU A 135 7.70 -13.02 28.37
N GLU A 136 6.55 -13.68 28.28
CA GLU A 136 6.46 -15.08 27.88
C GLU A 136 6.84 -15.30 26.41
N GLN A 137 6.41 -14.40 25.53
CA GLN A 137 6.76 -14.47 24.10
C GLN A 137 8.23 -14.11 23.88
N GLU A 138 8.75 -13.15 24.62
CA GLU A 138 10.17 -12.81 24.58
C GLU A 138 11.02 -14.02 25.00
N ASN A 139 10.68 -14.68 26.11
CA ASN A 139 11.35 -15.90 26.53
C ASN A 139 11.26 -17.01 25.47
N TYR A 140 10.13 -17.16 24.80
CA TYR A 140 9.99 -18.12 23.71
C TYR A 140 10.88 -17.76 22.51
N TRP A 141 10.80 -16.54 22.00
CA TRP A 141 11.49 -16.13 20.78
C TRP A 141 12.99 -15.94 20.99
N VAL A 142 13.39 -15.34 22.10
CA VAL A 142 14.80 -15.04 22.38
C VAL A 142 15.49 -16.24 23.00
N LEU A 143 14.94 -16.84 24.08
CA LEU A 143 15.66 -17.90 24.81
C LEU A 143 15.49 -19.29 24.20
N GLN A 144 14.29 -19.64 23.74
CA GLN A 144 14.04 -21.00 23.21
C GLN A 144 14.35 -21.09 21.73
N GLN A 145 13.97 -20.07 20.97
CA GLN A 145 14.22 -20.02 19.55
C GLN A 145 15.62 -19.47 19.29
N GLY A 146 16.07 -18.38 19.92
CA GLY A 146 17.30 -17.69 19.54
C GLY A 146 17.09 -16.71 18.37
N ILE A 147 15.87 -16.15 18.24
CA ILE A 147 15.59 -15.01 17.37
C ILE A 147 15.73 -13.75 18.21
N GLU A 148 16.85 -13.06 18.04
CA GLU A 148 17.11 -11.78 18.72
C GLU A 148 16.63 -10.59 17.89
N GLU A 149 16.54 -10.75 16.56
CA GLU A 149 16.18 -9.68 15.65
C GLU A 149 14.65 -9.55 15.50
N VAL A 150 14.12 -8.42 15.97
CA VAL A 150 12.70 -8.03 15.92
C VAL A 150 12.09 -8.19 14.53
N LEU A 151 12.86 -7.87 13.49
CA LEU A 151 12.45 -7.93 12.08
C LEU A 151 11.98 -9.33 11.66
N TYR A 152 12.52 -10.37 12.28
CA TYR A 152 12.27 -11.76 11.91
C TYR A 152 11.31 -12.48 12.85
N ILE A 153 10.76 -11.77 13.85
CA ILE A 153 9.69 -12.27 14.70
C ILE A 153 8.35 -12.03 13.99
N THR A 154 7.77 -13.12 13.47
CA THR A 154 6.58 -13.09 12.60
C THR A 154 5.41 -12.29 13.18
N ASP A 155 5.12 -12.42 14.47
CA ASP A 155 4.00 -11.72 15.11
C ASP A 155 4.21 -10.19 15.13
N ILE A 156 5.44 -9.74 15.43
CA ILE A 156 5.78 -8.32 15.43
C ILE A 156 5.73 -7.79 14.00
N PHE A 157 6.38 -8.50 13.07
CA PHE A 157 6.40 -8.11 11.65
C PHE A 157 4.98 -7.99 11.08
N TYR A 158 4.11 -8.96 11.38
CA TYR A 158 2.71 -8.95 10.95
C TYR A 158 1.94 -7.77 11.55
N THR A 159 2.10 -7.52 12.85
CA THR A 159 1.46 -6.40 13.56
C THR A 159 1.87 -5.05 13.00
N ILE A 160 3.17 -4.84 12.80
CA ILE A 160 3.69 -3.61 12.17
C ILE A 160 3.20 -3.48 10.73
N SER A 161 3.23 -4.57 9.96
CA SER A 161 2.78 -4.55 8.57
C SER A 161 1.30 -4.17 8.43
N ASN A 162 0.46 -4.59 9.37
CA ASN A 162 -0.96 -4.20 9.39
C ASN A 162 -1.17 -2.69 9.63
N ILE A 163 -0.35 -2.07 10.49
CA ILE A 163 -0.38 -0.62 10.71
C ILE A 163 0.17 0.12 9.49
N VAL A 164 1.34 -0.30 9.02
CA VAL A 164 2.06 0.29 7.87
C VAL A 164 1.25 0.18 6.59
N PHE A 165 0.48 -0.89 6.43
CA PHE A 165 -0.39 -1.12 5.29
C PHE A 165 -1.33 0.06 5.04
N ALA A 166 -1.94 0.62 6.08
CA ALA A 166 -2.83 1.78 5.93
C ALA A 166 -2.08 2.99 5.35
N PHE A 167 -0.86 3.25 5.82
CA PHE A 167 0.02 4.31 5.28
C PHE A 167 0.42 4.03 3.83
N ALA A 168 0.85 2.81 3.53
CA ALA A 168 1.21 2.39 2.17
C ALA A 168 0.04 2.55 1.20
N LEU A 169 -1.17 2.20 1.64
CA LEU A 169 -2.40 2.37 0.88
C LEU A 169 -2.71 3.84 0.62
N GLY A 170 -2.63 4.70 1.64
CA GLY A 170 -2.82 6.15 1.50
C GLY A 170 -1.82 6.77 0.52
N LEU A 171 -0.54 6.39 0.62
CA LEU A 171 0.51 6.85 -0.30
C LEU A 171 0.24 6.43 -1.74
N LEU A 172 -0.17 5.18 -1.97
CA LEU A 172 -0.51 4.71 -3.31
C LEU A 172 -1.78 5.35 -3.86
N ALA A 173 -2.76 5.62 -3.00
CA ALA A 173 -4.02 6.26 -3.38
C ALA A 173 -3.82 7.65 -4.01
N ILE A 174 -2.80 8.41 -3.58
CA ILE A 174 -2.41 9.68 -4.22
C ILE A 174 -2.07 9.44 -5.70
N GLY A 175 -1.23 8.43 -5.96
CA GLY A 175 -0.83 8.04 -7.31
C GLY A 175 -2.00 7.50 -8.13
N TRP A 176 -2.95 6.80 -7.49
CA TRP A 176 -4.17 6.33 -8.14
C TRP A 176 -5.07 7.49 -8.54
N THR A 177 -5.25 8.47 -7.67
CA THR A 177 -6.06 9.66 -7.96
C THR A 177 -5.52 10.42 -9.16
N LEU A 178 -4.20 10.66 -9.20
CA LEU A 178 -3.56 11.34 -10.32
C LEU A 178 -3.69 10.57 -11.64
N GLU A 179 -3.54 9.23 -11.59
CA GLU A 179 -3.70 8.33 -12.74
C GLU A 179 -5.16 8.29 -13.23
N ASP A 180 -6.11 8.14 -12.32
CA ASP A 180 -7.53 7.93 -12.63
C ASP A 180 -8.24 9.21 -13.07
N CYS A 181 -7.67 10.38 -12.76
CA CYS A 181 -8.14 11.66 -13.29
C CYS A 181 -7.61 11.97 -14.69
N GLY A 182 -6.71 11.15 -15.25
CA GLY A 182 -6.17 11.33 -16.59
C GLY A 182 -5.37 12.62 -16.76
N LEU A 183 -4.76 13.13 -15.69
CA LEU A 183 -4.02 14.37 -15.74
C LEU A 183 -2.71 14.22 -16.52
N MET A 184 -2.54 15.10 -17.51
CA MET A 184 -1.36 15.18 -18.36
C MET A 184 -0.74 16.56 -18.20
N HIS A 185 0.56 16.65 -18.40
CA HIS A 185 1.21 17.94 -18.64
C HIS A 185 1.88 17.94 -20.00
N TYR A 186 2.00 19.11 -20.60
CA TYR A 186 2.65 19.27 -21.88
C TYR A 186 3.53 20.52 -21.93
N TYR A 187 4.51 20.48 -22.80
CA TYR A 187 5.38 21.61 -23.15
C TYR A 187 5.36 21.79 -24.67
N LEU A 188 4.95 22.98 -25.11
CA LEU A 188 5.03 23.40 -26.51
C LEU A 188 6.17 24.43 -26.62
N PRO A 189 7.37 24.04 -27.08
CA PRO A 189 8.47 24.97 -27.26
C PRO A 189 8.10 26.07 -28.26
N GLU A 190 8.63 27.28 -28.03
CA GLU A 190 8.50 28.36 -29.00
C GLU A 190 9.23 28.02 -30.31
N LYS A 191 8.82 28.62 -31.44
CA LYS A 191 9.33 28.27 -32.79
C LYS A 191 10.86 28.33 -32.95
N GLU A 192 11.56 29.02 -32.05
CA GLU A 192 13.00 29.20 -32.07
C GLU A 192 13.76 28.25 -31.11
N GLU A 193 13.05 27.52 -30.25
CA GLU A 193 13.64 26.53 -29.35
C GLU A 193 13.87 25.20 -30.07
N LYS A 194 15.05 24.60 -29.87
CA LYS A 194 15.41 23.28 -30.45
C LYS A 194 14.84 22.09 -29.65
N GLU A 195 13.95 22.35 -28.71
CA GLU A 195 13.40 21.32 -27.84
C GLU A 195 12.26 20.57 -28.54
N LEU A 196 12.07 19.30 -28.19
CA LEU A 196 10.96 18.49 -28.70
C LEU A 196 9.71 18.73 -27.84
N TYR A 197 8.53 18.56 -28.44
CA TYR A 197 7.28 18.53 -27.72
C TYR A 197 7.29 17.41 -26.66
N GLU A 198 6.92 17.75 -25.43
CA GLU A 198 6.81 16.78 -24.34
C GLU A 198 5.37 16.67 -23.87
N ILE A 199 4.84 15.45 -23.80
CA ILE A 199 3.54 15.16 -23.21
C ILE A 199 3.72 13.95 -22.29
N GLU A 200 3.48 14.13 -20.98
CA GLU A 200 3.63 13.05 -20.00
C GLU A 200 2.45 13.02 -19.00
N PRO A 201 2.05 11.84 -18.52
CA PRO A 201 1.10 11.77 -17.41
C PRO A 201 1.73 12.26 -16.10
N ILE A 202 1.04 13.16 -15.41
CA ILE A 202 1.52 13.77 -14.16
C ILE A 202 1.79 12.70 -13.08
N TYR A 203 0.97 11.66 -13.04
CA TYR A 203 1.10 10.58 -12.06
C TYR A 203 2.45 9.85 -12.16
N ARG A 204 3.13 9.84 -13.32
CA ARG A 204 4.35 9.05 -13.53
C ARG A 204 5.46 9.47 -12.58
N LYS A 205 5.65 10.78 -12.36
CA LYS A 205 6.69 11.29 -11.45
C LYS A 205 6.46 10.86 -10.00
N TYR A 206 5.22 10.95 -9.52
CA TYR A 206 4.88 10.50 -8.17
C TYR A 206 4.99 8.97 -8.05
N GLN A 207 4.38 8.24 -8.99
CA GLN A 207 4.37 6.77 -8.96
C GLN A 207 5.76 6.16 -9.15
N SER A 208 6.68 6.79 -9.89
CA SER A 208 8.04 6.29 -10.08
C SER A 208 8.82 6.29 -8.76
N ILE A 209 8.70 7.35 -7.96
CA ILE A 209 9.35 7.45 -6.65
C ILE A 209 8.81 6.36 -5.71
N ILE A 210 7.47 6.28 -5.56
CA ILE A 210 6.84 5.32 -4.64
C ILE A 210 7.12 3.87 -5.06
N LYS A 211 7.00 3.54 -6.35
CA LYS A 211 7.28 2.18 -6.85
C LYS A 211 8.76 1.84 -6.81
N GLY A 212 9.63 2.81 -7.10
CA GLY A 212 11.08 2.63 -7.02
C GLY A 212 11.52 2.30 -5.61
N TYR A 213 11.02 3.06 -4.62
CA TYR A 213 11.24 2.75 -3.21
C TYR A 213 10.69 1.36 -2.87
N ALA A 214 9.40 1.09 -3.13
CA ALA A 214 8.76 -0.18 -2.82
C ALA A 214 9.52 -1.40 -3.37
N GLY A 215 9.97 -1.33 -4.62
CA GLY A 215 10.73 -2.39 -5.27
C GLY A 215 12.08 -2.62 -4.60
N ILE A 216 12.88 -1.56 -4.44
CA ILE A 216 14.24 -1.67 -3.87
C ILE A 216 14.17 -2.13 -2.41
N SER A 217 13.30 -1.54 -1.60
CA SER A 217 13.15 -1.89 -0.17
C SER A 217 12.67 -3.33 0.01
N ALA A 218 11.74 -3.80 -0.82
CA ALA A 218 11.26 -5.18 -0.75
C ALA A 218 12.35 -6.17 -1.16
N ILE A 219 13.13 -5.88 -2.21
CA ILE A 219 14.25 -6.73 -2.64
C ILE A 219 15.28 -6.86 -1.52
N ILE A 220 15.70 -5.73 -0.93
CA ILE A 220 16.66 -5.73 0.18
C ILE A 220 16.11 -6.55 1.34
N TYR A 221 14.85 -6.32 1.73
CA TYR A 221 14.20 -7.09 2.79
C TYR A 221 14.21 -8.60 2.53
N TYR A 222 13.79 -9.06 1.35
CA TYR A 222 13.76 -10.49 1.05
C TYR A 222 15.15 -11.12 1.01
N ILE A 223 16.14 -10.42 0.45
CA ILE A 223 17.53 -10.90 0.46
C ILE A 223 18.03 -11.03 1.90
N SER A 224 17.82 -10.02 2.74
CA SER A 224 18.20 -10.05 4.14
C SER A 224 17.48 -11.16 4.91
N ALA A 225 16.18 -11.34 4.71
CA ALA A 225 15.41 -12.41 5.33
C ALA A 225 15.90 -13.80 4.89
N ILE A 226 16.13 -14.01 3.60
CA ILE A 226 16.68 -15.28 3.09
C ILE A 226 18.07 -15.52 3.69
N ALA A 227 18.95 -14.52 3.67
CA ALA A 227 20.30 -14.65 4.23
C ALA A 227 20.25 -15.00 5.73
N TYR A 228 19.40 -14.31 6.49
CA TYR A 228 19.21 -14.59 7.92
C TYR A 228 18.75 -16.02 8.16
N TYR A 229 17.68 -16.47 7.50
CA TYR A 229 17.15 -17.82 7.71
C TYR A 229 18.11 -18.90 7.18
N VAL A 230 18.82 -18.68 6.08
CA VAL A 230 19.79 -19.67 5.56
C VAL A 230 21.01 -19.80 6.47
N ILE A 231 21.55 -18.69 6.97
CA ILE A 231 22.77 -18.68 7.78
C ILE A 231 22.47 -19.13 9.21
N ASN A 232 21.42 -18.57 9.83
CA ASN A 232 21.16 -18.75 11.25
C ASN A 232 20.18 -19.92 11.52
N ARG A 233 19.35 -20.31 10.54
CA ARG A 233 18.24 -21.28 10.74
C ARG A 233 17.92 -22.14 9.51
N PRO A 234 18.88 -22.90 8.97
CA PRO A 234 18.68 -23.64 7.71
C PRO A 234 17.53 -24.66 7.76
N ASN A 235 17.18 -25.16 8.95
CA ASN A 235 16.08 -26.11 9.14
C ASN A 235 14.69 -25.45 9.28
N ASP A 236 14.62 -24.12 9.31
CA ASP A 236 13.41 -23.35 9.63
C ASP A 236 12.91 -22.50 8.44
N LEU A 237 13.20 -22.95 7.21
CA LEU A 237 12.73 -22.28 6.00
C LEU A 237 11.19 -22.17 5.93
N SER A 238 10.48 -23.04 6.65
CA SER A 238 9.02 -22.92 6.83
C SER A 238 8.61 -21.59 7.47
N ASN A 239 9.38 -21.05 8.41
CA ASN A 239 9.08 -19.76 9.03
C ASN A 239 9.32 -18.59 8.08
N LEU A 240 10.35 -18.66 7.22
CA LEU A 240 10.53 -17.71 6.12
C LEU A 240 9.31 -17.72 5.18
N PHE A 241 8.89 -18.89 4.71
CA PHE A 241 7.70 -19.00 3.85
C PHE A 241 6.42 -18.58 4.57
N GLY A 242 6.32 -18.86 5.87
CA GLY A 242 5.22 -18.41 6.73
C GLY A 242 5.14 -16.89 6.79
N MET A 243 6.27 -16.21 7.03
CA MET A 243 6.34 -14.75 7.08
C MET A 243 5.91 -14.11 5.74
N ILE A 244 6.36 -14.66 4.61
CA ILE A 244 5.94 -14.21 3.28
C ILE A 244 4.45 -14.51 3.06
N GLY A 245 4.00 -15.73 3.37
CA GLY A 245 2.62 -16.17 3.18
C GLY A 245 1.61 -15.37 4.01
N LEU A 246 1.94 -15.05 5.26
CA LEU A 246 1.09 -14.29 6.18
C LEU A 246 0.90 -12.83 5.76
N SER A 247 1.82 -12.29 4.96
CA SER A 247 1.68 -10.93 4.41
C SER A 247 0.73 -10.85 3.21
N ILE A 248 0.38 -11.97 2.56
CA ILE A 248 -0.57 -12.00 1.42
C ILE A 248 -2.00 -11.65 1.88
N PRO A 249 -2.55 -12.25 2.97
CA PRO A 249 -3.87 -11.88 3.48
C PRO A 249 -4.07 -10.38 3.74
N ILE A 250 -3.01 -9.67 4.14
CA ILE A 250 -3.05 -8.21 4.40
C ILE A 250 -3.55 -7.46 3.16
N VAL A 251 -3.18 -7.91 1.96
CA VAL A 251 -3.61 -7.28 0.71
C VAL A 251 -5.14 -7.28 0.55
N PHE A 252 -5.84 -8.28 1.07
CA PHE A 252 -7.31 -8.31 0.99
C PHE A 252 -7.97 -7.25 1.88
N THR A 253 -7.29 -6.72 2.88
CA THR A 253 -7.77 -5.55 3.65
C THR A 253 -7.84 -4.27 2.79
N MET A 254 -7.20 -4.27 1.61
CA MET A 254 -7.35 -3.20 0.61
C MET A 254 -8.77 -3.14 0.05
N VAL A 255 -9.48 -4.27 -0.03
CA VAL A 255 -10.75 -4.40 -0.77
C VAL A 255 -11.76 -3.31 -0.35
N PRO A 256 -12.22 -3.22 0.91
CA PRO A 256 -13.21 -2.21 1.28
C PRO A 256 -12.74 -0.77 0.98
N SER A 257 -11.47 -0.48 1.28
CA SER A 257 -10.84 0.82 1.04
C SER A 257 -10.80 1.18 -0.46
N TYR A 258 -10.53 0.21 -1.32
CA TYR A 258 -10.51 0.42 -2.77
C TYR A 258 -11.89 0.76 -3.32
N PHE A 259 -12.96 0.12 -2.81
CA PHE A 259 -14.34 0.48 -3.18
C PHE A 259 -14.69 1.89 -2.73
N LEU A 260 -14.29 2.29 -1.51
CA LEU A 260 -14.50 3.65 -1.03
C LEU A 260 -13.75 4.67 -1.87
N TYR A 261 -12.51 4.36 -2.25
CA TYR A 261 -11.72 5.17 -3.17
C TYR A 261 -12.44 5.38 -4.51
N LEU A 262 -12.87 4.30 -5.18
CA LEU A 262 -13.57 4.40 -6.47
C LEU A 262 -14.87 5.19 -6.35
N LYS A 263 -15.62 4.98 -5.26
CA LYS A 263 -16.93 5.61 -5.05
C LYS A 263 -16.84 7.10 -4.70
N PHE A 264 -15.92 7.48 -3.82
CA PHE A 264 -15.89 8.82 -3.23
C PHE A 264 -14.75 9.69 -3.74
N ILE A 265 -13.56 9.13 -3.93
CA ILE A 265 -12.34 9.89 -4.24
C ILE A 265 -12.20 10.09 -5.74
N GLN A 266 -12.34 9.03 -6.54
CA GLN A 266 -12.15 9.11 -7.99
C GLN A 266 -13.09 10.15 -8.62
N GLY A 267 -14.39 10.06 -8.35
CA GLY A 267 -15.39 11.00 -8.91
C GLY A 267 -15.20 12.43 -8.42
N TYR A 268 -14.88 12.62 -7.14
CA TYR A 268 -14.61 13.95 -6.55
C TYR A 268 -13.42 14.63 -7.24
N PHE A 269 -12.29 13.93 -7.32
CA PHE A 269 -11.07 14.50 -7.90
C PHE A 269 -11.15 14.63 -9.41
N LYS A 270 -11.80 13.71 -10.13
CA LYS A 270 -12.01 13.86 -11.57
C LYS A 270 -12.69 15.19 -11.85
N LYS A 271 -13.84 15.45 -11.21
CA LYS A 271 -14.57 16.72 -11.37
C LYS A 271 -13.76 17.94 -10.94
N ARG A 272 -13.00 17.84 -9.83
CA ARG A 272 -12.23 18.97 -9.29
C ARG A 272 -11.00 19.31 -10.12
N LEU A 273 -10.26 18.30 -10.58
CA LEU A 273 -8.95 18.47 -11.22
C LEU A 273 -9.02 18.73 -12.71
N THR A 274 -10.12 18.36 -13.38
CA THR A 274 -10.34 18.65 -14.81
C THR A 274 -11.09 19.97 -15.04
N LYS A 275 -11.66 20.57 -13.99
CA LYS A 275 -12.43 21.82 -14.11
C LYS A 275 -11.58 22.95 -14.71
N GLY A 276 -12.03 23.47 -15.86
CA GLY A 276 -11.39 24.60 -16.54
C GLY A 276 -10.11 24.24 -17.29
N LYS A 277 -9.79 22.95 -17.43
CA LYS A 277 -8.69 22.48 -18.28
C LYS A 277 -9.22 22.09 -19.65
N GLU A 278 -8.37 22.21 -20.65
CA GLU A 278 -8.67 21.70 -21.99
C GLU A 278 -8.54 20.17 -22.01
N GLU A 279 -9.46 19.51 -22.71
CA GLU A 279 -9.44 18.07 -22.91
C GLU A 279 -8.57 17.72 -24.11
N LEU A 280 -7.54 16.90 -23.89
CA LEU A 280 -6.73 16.37 -24.97
C LEU A 280 -7.51 15.28 -25.70
N ARG A 281 -8.01 15.59 -26.90
CA ARG A 281 -8.60 14.59 -27.78
C ARG A 281 -7.52 13.65 -28.31
N ILE A 282 -7.69 12.36 -28.07
CA ILE A 282 -6.85 11.35 -28.69
C ILE A 282 -7.25 11.30 -30.18
N ILE A 283 -6.42 11.86 -31.05
CA ILE A 283 -6.58 11.70 -32.50
C ILE A 283 -6.33 10.21 -32.79
N GLY A 284 -7.36 9.50 -33.24
CA GLY A 284 -7.24 8.10 -33.62
C GLY A 284 -6.37 7.95 -34.88
N GLU A 285 -5.71 6.79 -35.04
CA GLU A 285 -4.92 6.50 -36.25
C GLU A 285 -5.72 6.67 -37.55
N GLU A 286 -7.06 6.53 -37.49
CA GLU A 286 -7.96 6.71 -38.64
C GLU A 286 -8.15 8.17 -39.08
N GLU A 287 -7.91 9.14 -38.19
CA GLU A 287 -8.00 10.58 -38.47
C GLU A 287 -6.69 11.16 -39.01
N ILE A 288 -5.58 10.43 -38.86
CA ILE A 288 -4.27 10.74 -39.44
C ILE A 288 -4.23 10.20 -40.88
N LYS A 289 -5.18 10.59 -41.72
CA LYS A 289 -5.04 10.45 -43.17
C LYS A 289 -4.33 11.71 -43.68
N LEU A 290 -3.00 11.62 -43.75
CA LEU A 290 -2.14 12.56 -44.48
C LEU A 290 -2.34 12.38 -46.00
#